data_AF-A0A3M2I0T7-F1
#
_entry.id   AF-A0A3M2I0T7-F1
#
_cell.length_a   1.000
_cell.length_b   1.000
_cell.length_c   1.000
_cell.angle_alpha   90.00
_cell.angle_beta   90.00
_cell.angle_gamma   90.00
#
_symmetry.space_group_name_H-M   'P 1'
#
loop_
_entity.id
_entity.type
_entity.pdbx_description
1 polymer ?
#
loop_
_entity_poly.entity_id
_entity_poly.type
_entity_poly.pdbx_seq_one_letter_code
_entity_poly.pdbx_strand_id
1 'polypeptide(L)'
;MHEAIMTTADKAVSRLSRILTLGGGRRALYPPPRDFGELNDAQFKAAIHTSNGDPIPARLALHFDVPARYRGSFCHPPPAIGEEDANPAALYRDRLIRELGLVASLFDRDRDVVRVNLAPGMTRWMTPAQVEELLDSLFHQLHLHRRGDLDLAMTLDGETRAVRVNEWAALGFNRIGIGLGALASHANAAHLREAVARQLDTARQAGFANIRMEVPYAMPGQDDATFAALLDAVIAARPERVVLRYCGEPKNRNSEKESDARHRQHARLLCAAADRLGEAGYHHVGGELFALEDDPLLRAQRSGHIHRDVLGFGAHGTTHLVGFGVGAISQLGRCYAQNPEDPADWERRIDSASRAVARGLVLNEEDQLRARIFQQIMCHGYIDADRLEHWYHIEFRRYFDGELTRLAPLFVDGSLAWAGNRIVLDPIARLASSAIASLFDPHTLS
;
A
#
# COMPACT_ATOMS: atom_id res chain seq x y z
N MET A 1 25.21 13.78 -35.18
CA MET A 1 24.67 12.78 -36.13
C MET A 1 24.97 11.39 -35.60
N HIS A 2 24.21 10.94 -34.61
CA HIS A 2 24.12 9.57 -34.07
C HIS A 2 22.88 9.51 -33.14
N GLU A 3 21.74 10.05 -33.58
CA GLU A 3 20.46 9.57 -33.06
C GLU A 3 20.19 8.27 -33.80
N ALA A 4 20.73 7.17 -33.28
CA ALA A 4 20.25 5.84 -33.65
C ALA A 4 18.74 5.83 -33.40
N ILE A 5 17.97 5.35 -34.39
CA ILE A 5 16.51 5.27 -34.32
C ILE A 5 16.17 4.32 -33.16
N MET A 6 15.97 4.87 -31.97
CA MET A 6 15.57 4.12 -30.79
C MET A 6 14.21 3.47 -31.05
N THR A 7 14.08 2.19 -30.71
CA THR A 7 12.80 1.50 -30.79
C THR A 7 11.79 2.15 -29.82
N THR A 8 10.49 1.94 -30.05
CA THR A 8 9.44 2.43 -29.15
C THR A 8 9.64 1.92 -27.72
N ALA A 9 10.08 0.67 -27.57
CA ALA A 9 10.40 0.05 -26.29
C ALA A 9 11.60 0.75 -25.60
N ASP A 10 12.68 1.04 -26.33
CA ASP A 10 13.84 1.75 -25.78
C ASP A 10 13.48 3.17 -25.33
N LYS A 11 12.59 3.85 -26.07
CA LYS A 11 12.07 5.17 -25.67
C LYS A 11 11.26 5.09 -24.38
N ALA A 12 10.38 4.09 -24.24
CA ALA A 12 9.60 3.87 -23.02
C ALA A 12 10.49 3.62 -21.80
N VAL A 13 11.49 2.72 -21.93
CA VAL A 13 12.45 2.43 -20.86
C VAL A 13 13.27 3.67 -20.48
N SER A 14 13.74 4.44 -21.47
CA SER A 14 14.49 5.67 -21.22
C SER A 14 13.68 6.71 -20.44
N ARG A 15 12.42 6.94 -20.85
CA ARG A 15 11.48 7.85 -20.17
C ARG A 15 11.20 7.38 -18.75
N LEU A 16 10.84 6.12 -18.55
CA LEU A 16 10.57 5.58 -17.21
C LEU A 16 11.79 5.65 -16.31
N SER A 17 12.98 5.31 -16.83
CA SER A 17 14.23 5.40 -16.08
C SER A 17 14.50 6.83 -15.59
N ARG A 18 14.21 7.85 -16.42
CA ARG A 18 14.35 9.26 -16.03
C ARG A 18 13.37 9.66 -14.94
N ILE A 19 12.13 9.17 -15.00
CA ILE A 19 11.14 9.44 -13.95
C ILE A 19 11.57 8.78 -12.63
N LEU A 20 12.10 7.55 -12.68
CA LEU A 20 12.57 6.84 -11.50
C LEU A 20 13.73 7.55 -10.79
N THR A 21 14.60 8.27 -11.52
CA THR A 21 15.70 9.02 -10.90
C THR A 21 15.24 10.23 -10.08
N LEU A 22 14.01 10.71 -10.28
CA LEU A 22 13.39 11.74 -9.43
C LEU A 22 13.16 11.21 -7.99
N GLY A 23 13.16 9.89 -7.81
CA GLY A 23 13.00 9.25 -6.51
C GLY A 23 11.55 9.23 -6.05
N GLY A 24 11.30 9.74 -4.84
CA GLY A 24 9.97 9.73 -4.22
C GLY A 24 9.65 8.46 -3.41
N GLY A 25 10.27 7.32 -3.72
CA GLY A 25 10.08 6.06 -3.00
C GLY A 25 8.63 5.55 -3.02
N ARG A 26 8.32 4.53 -2.20
CA ARG A 26 6.94 4.08 -2.02
C ARG A 26 6.20 5.04 -1.06
N ARG A 27 5.43 5.97 -1.62
CA ARG A 27 4.56 6.85 -0.83
C ARG A 27 3.17 6.24 -0.74
N ALA A 28 2.67 6.16 0.49
CA ALA A 28 1.29 5.77 0.74
C ALA A 28 0.39 6.97 1.05
N LEU A 29 0.97 8.01 1.65
CA LEU A 29 0.28 9.22 2.10
C LEU A 29 1.01 10.48 1.64
N TYR A 30 0.26 11.58 1.61
CA TYR A 30 0.78 12.93 1.61
C TYR A 30 0.11 13.73 2.76
N PRO A 31 0.88 14.46 3.59
CA PRO A 31 2.33 14.37 3.72
C PRO A 31 2.80 12.97 4.14
N PRO A 32 4.02 12.54 3.74
CA PRO A 32 4.56 11.24 4.12
C PRO A 32 4.90 11.18 5.62
N PRO A 33 4.97 9.97 6.22
CA PRO A 33 5.22 9.80 7.65
C PRO A 33 6.50 10.45 8.18
N ARG A 34 7.52 10.65 7.34
CA ARG A 34 8.77 11.34 7.75
C ARG A 34 8.53 12.79 8.18
N ASP A 35 7.44 13.41 7.72
CA ASP A 35 7.09 14.80 8.04
C ASP A 35 6.19 14.90 9.29
N PHE A 36 5.91 13.78 9.96
CA PHE A 36 5.10 13.77 11.18
C PHE A 36 5.87 14.42 12.33
N GLY A 37 5.28 15.46 12.90
CA GLY A 37 5.78 16.18 14.07
C GLY A 37 5.05 15.79 15.35
N GLU A 38 5.00 16.71 16.31
CA GLU A 38 4.27 16.49 17.56
C GLU A 38 2.75 16.45 17.32
N LEU A 39 2.12 15.38 17.78
CA LEU A 39 0.67 15.26 17.85
C LEU A 39 0.31 14.72 19.23
N ASN A 40 -0.52 15.45 19.97
CA ASN A 40 -0.93 15.02 21.30
C ASN A 40 -2.28 14.27 21.28
N ASP A 41 -2.57 13.62 22.40
CA ASP A 41 -3.77 12.81 22.58
C ASP A 41 -5.08 13.61 22.39
N ALA A 42 -5.09 14.88 22.82
CA ALA A 42 -6.27 15.74 22.72
C ALA A 42 -6.60 16.09 21.26
N GLN A 43 -5.59 16.35 20.42
CA GLN A 43 -5.78 16.58 18.98
C GLN A 43 -6.35 15.34 18.30
N PHE A 44 -5.86 14.15 18.67
CA PHE A 44 -6.41 12.89 18.16
C PHE A 44 -7.87 12.67 18.61
N LYS A 45 -8.21 12.93 19.88
CA LYS A 45 -9.62 12.92 20.35
C LYS A 45 -10.47 13.87 19.52
N ALA A 46 -10.00 15.11 19.37
CA ALA A 46 -10.74 16.15 18.67
C ALA A 46 -11.01 15.75 17.21
N ALA A 47 -10.05 15.10 16.54
CA ALA A 47 -10.26 14.58 15.19
C ALA A 47 -11.37 13.51 15.11
N ILE A 48 -11.42 12.58 16.07
CA ILE A 48 -12.49 11.57 16.14
C ILE A 48 -13.83 12.24 16.42
N HIS A 49 -13.91 13.12 17.43
CA HIS A 49 -15.16 13.79 17.80
C HIS A 49 -15.69 14.67 16.65
N THR A 50 -14.81 15.39 15.96
CA THR A 50 -15.18 16.17 14.77
C THR A 50 -15.75 15.26 13.70
N SER A 51 -15.09 14.13 13.45
CA SER A 51 -15.54 13.13 12.47
C SER A 51 -16.85 12.43 12.86
N ASN A 52 -17.16 12.28 14.14
CA ASN A 52 -18.46 11.76 14.58
C ASN A 52 -19.59 12.76 14.28
N GLY A 53 -19.30 14.06 14.32
CA GLY A 53 -20.27 15.12 14.04
C GLY A 53 -20.60 15.37 12.57
N ASP A 54 -19.95 14.66 11.64
CA ASP A 54 -20.25 14.78 10.21
C ASP A 54 -21.69 14.28 9.94
N PRO A 55 -22.50 14.96 9.11
CA PRO A 55 -23.88 14.52 8.82
C PRO A 55 -23.98 13.10 8.25
N ILE A 56 -22.94 12.67 7.55
CA ILE A 56 -22.74 11.30 7.08
C ILE A 56 -21.30 10.92 7.48
N PRO A 57 -21.09 10.35 8.68
CA PRO A 57 -19.76 10.02 9.14
C PRO A 57 -19.06 9.02 8.24
N ALA A 58 -17.76 9.21 8.05
CA ALA A 58 -16.96 8.25 7.30
C ALA A 58 -16.93 6.89 8.04
N ARG A 59 -17.16 5.82 7.28
CA ARG A 59 -17.01 4.44 7.74
C ARG A 59 -15.57 4.15 8.16
N LEU A 60 -15.38 3.15 9.01
CA LEU A 60 -14.09 2.80 9.57
C LEU A 60 -13.40 1.67 8.79
N ALA A 61 -12.10 1.85 8.58
CA ALA A 61 -11.18 0.79 8.25
C ALA A 61 -10.21 0.61 9.42
N LEU A 62 -9.93 -0.62 9.81
CA LEU A 62 -9.02 -0.92 10.91
C LEU A 62 -7.79 -1.63 10.38
N HIS A 63 -6.63 -1.35 10.97
CA HIS A 63 -5.40 -2.04 10.66
C HIS A 63 -4.62 -2.39 11.91
N PHE A 64 -4.14 -3.63 11.97
CA PHE A 64 -3.31 -4.13 13.05
C PHE A 64 -1.88 -4.35 12.55
N ASP A 65 -0.94 -3.58 13.08
CA ASP A 65 0.48 -3.65 12.76
C ASP A 65 1.25 -4.48 13.80
N VAL A 66 2.44 -4.92 13.41
CA VAL A 66 3.35 -5.71 14.24
C VAL A 66 4.72 -5.01 14.36
N PRO A 67 5.48 -5.29 15.43
CA PRO A 67 6.85 -4.83 15.55
C PRO A 67 7.69 -5.22 14.33
N ALA A 68 8.65 -4.37 13.96
CA ALA A 68 9.47 -4.54 12.75
C ALA A 68 10.16 -5.92 12.64
N ARG A 69 10.54 -6.53 13.78
CA ARG A 69 11.13 -7.89 13.82
C ARG A 69 10.22 -8.99 13.27
N TYR A 70 8.90 -8.81 13.36
CA TYR A 70 7.91 -9.78 12.92
C TYR A 70 7.30 -9.43 11.56
N ARG A 71 7.51 -8.21 11.07
CA ARG A 71 7.00 -7.78 9.75
C ARG A 71 7.60 -8.67 8.65
N GLY A 72 6.75 -9.08 7.72
CA GLY A 72 7.19 -9.75 6.50
C GLY A 72 7.99 -8.79 5.61
N SER A 73 9.02 -9.30 4.94
CA SER A 73 9.69 -8.60 3.85
C SER A 73 9.28 -9.23 2.52
N PHE A 74 9.01 -8.40 1.51
CA PHE A 74 8.71 -8.90 0.16
C PHE A 74 9.95 -9.43 -0.58
N CYS A 75 11.12 -8.94 -0.18
CA CYS A 75 12.38 -9.11 -0.92
C CYS A 75 13.41 -9.97 -0.19
N HIS A 76 13.13 -10.31 1.06
CA HIS A 76 13.98 -11.16 1.88
C HIS A 76 13.10 -12.15 2.64
N PRO A 77 13.58 -13.39 2.86
CA PRO A 77 12.92 -14.30 3.78
C PRO A 77 12.79 -13.59 5.14
N PRO A 78 11.58 -13.56 5.73
CA PRO A 78 11.40 -12.96 7.04
C PRO A 78 12.14 -13.79 8.11
N PRO A 79 12.55 -13.17 9.24
CA PRO A 79 13.20 -13.89 10.33
C PRO A 79 12.38 -15.09 10.80
N ALA A 80 13.06 -16.16 11.22
CA ALA A 80 12.41 -17.31 11.82
C ALA A 80 11.67 -16.91 13.10
N ILE A 81 10.52 -17.54 13.32
CA ILE A 81 9.71 -17.37 14.54
C ILE A 81 9.75 -18.70 15.28
N GLY A 82 10.20 -18.66 16.53
CA GLY A 82 10.42 -19.82 17.39
C GLY A 82 9.36 -19.97 18.48
N GLU A 83 9.53 -20.98 19.35
CA GLU A 83 8.63 -21.21 20.50
C GLU A 83 8.70 -20.06 21.51
N GLU A 84 9.87 -19.41 21.62
CA GLU A 84 10.11 -18.25 22.47
C GLU A 84 9.25 -17.02 22.09
N ASP A 85 8.72 -16.98 20.87
CA ASP A 85 7.89 -15.90 20.37
C ASP A 85 6.40 -16.07 20.71
N ALA A 86 5.98 -17.25 21.18
CA ALA A 86 4.57 -17.55 21.46
C ALA A 86 3.99 -16.70 22.60
N ASN A 87 4.74 -16.56 23.70
CA ASN A 87 4.32 -15.73 24.83
C ASN A 87 4.31 -14.22 24.47
N PRO A 88 5.35 -13.66 23.81
CA PRO A 88 5.28 -12.32 23.23
C PRO A 88 4.06 -12.10 22.31
N ALA A 89 3.69 -13.06 21.47
CA ALA A 89 2.51 -12.94 20.61
C ALA A 89 1.21 -12.80 21.42
N ALA A 90 1.04 -13.63 22.45
CA ALA A 90 -0.12 -13.60 23.33
C ALA A 90 -0.23 -12.25 24.08
N LEU A 91 0.87 -11.80 24.68
CA LEU A 91 0.91 -10.52 25.40
C LEU A 91 0.63 -9.33 24.46
N TYR A 92 1.15 -9.38 23.23
CA TYR A 92 0.90 -8.34 22.24
C TYR A 92 -0.57 -8.30 21.81
N ARG A 93 -1.19 -9.46 21.54
CA ARG A 93 -2.63 -9.58 21.28
C ARG A 93 -3.45 -8.97 22.43
N ASP A 94 -3.14 -9.29 23.68
CA ASP A 94 -3.87 -8.74 24.84
C ASP A 94 -3.78 -7.21 24.92
N ARG A 95 -2.64 -6.66 24.50
CA ARG A 95 -2.45 -5.21 24.43
C ARG A 95 -3.14 -4.59 23.22
N LEU A 96 -3.19 -5.25 22.08
CA LEU A 96 -4.01 -4.81 20.94
C LEU A 96 -5.50 -4.72 21.33
N ILE A 97 -6.01 -5.73 22.05
CA ILE A 97 -7.39 -5.75 22.56
C ILE A 97 -7.65 -4.60 23.54
N ARG A 98 -6.68 -4.30 24.42
CA ARG A 98 -6.76 -3.16 25.33
C ARG A 98 -6.72 -1.82 24.60
N GLU A 99 -5.80 -1.65 23.66
CA GLU A 99 -5.70 -0.46 22.81
C GLU A 99 -7.00 -0.23 22.03
N LEU A 100 -7.56 -1.29 21.47
CA LEU A 100 -8.86 -1.27 20.81
C LEU A 100 -9.93 -0.68 21.72
N GLY A 101 -10.04 -1.13 22.98
CA GLY A 101 -11.03 -0.61 23.92
C GLY A 101 -10.87 0.89 24.23
N LEU A 102 -9.61 1.34 24.35
CA LEU A 102 -9.29 2.76 24.59
C LEU A 102 -9.69 3.66 23.41
N VAL A 103 -9.68 3.13 22.19
CA VAL A 103 -9.99 3.89 20.96
C VAL A 103 -11.46 3.72 20.55
N ALA A 104 -12.01 2.52 20.65
CA ALA A 104 -13.38 2.19 20.25
C ALA A 104 -14.41 3.02 21.02
N SER A 105 -14.16 3.29 22.31
CA SER A 105 -15.01 4.13 23.16
C SER A 105 -15.16 5.59 22.70
N LEU A 106 -14.37 6.03 21.73
CA LEU A 106 -14.41 7.39 21.17
C LEU A 106 -15.28 7.50 19.92
N PHE A 107 -15.60 6.37 19.28
CA PHE A 107 -16.40 6.35 18.08
C PHE A 107 -17.87 6.20 18.42
N ASP A 108 -18.71 6.96 17.71
CA ASP A 108 -20.15 6.85 17.85
C ASP A 108 -20.66 5.53 17.26
N ARG A 109 -21.87 5.13 17.66
CA ARG A 109 -22.47 3.83 17.28
C ARG A 109 -22.82 3.71 15.80
N ASP A 110 -22.87 4.79 15.06
CA ASP A 110 -23.13 4.78 13.61
C ASP A 110 -21.85 4.70 12.76
N ARG A 111 -20.68 4.52 13.42
CA ARG A 111 -19.38 4.36 12.76
C ARG A 111 -19.13 2.91 12.36
N ASP A 112 -19.76 2.48 11.29
CA ASP A 112 -19.62 1.12 10.77
C ASP A 112 -18.17 0.79 10.35
N VAL A 113 -17.65 -0.32 10.87
CA VAL A 113 -16.41 -0.93 10.38
C VAL A 113 -16.70 -1.73 9.12
N VAL A 114 -16.07 -1.36 8.01
CA VAL A 114 -16.23 -2.02 6.71
C VAL A 114 -15.00 -2.79 6.25
N ARG A 115 -13.84 -2.56 6.89
CA ARG A 115 -12.58 -3.20 6.50
C ARG A 115 -11.70 -3.44 7.73
N VAL A 116 -11.07 -4.61 7.80
CA VAL A 116 -10.00 -4.92 8.75
C VAL A 116 -8.84 -5.53 8.00
N ASN A 117 -7.63 -5.02 8.23
CA ASN A 117 -6.42 -5.51 7.59
C ASN A 117 -5.36 -5.91 8.62
N LEU A 118 -4.83 -7.12 8.52
CA LEU A 118 -3.67 -7.53 9.30
C LEU A 118 -2.38 -7.24 8.55
N ALA A 119 -1.37 -6.72 9.25
CA ALA A 119 -0.05 -6.47 8.66
C ALA A 119 0.61 -7.77 8.19
N PRO A 120 1.39 -7.72 7.10
CA PRO A 120 2.27 -8.81 6.73
C PRO A 120 3.17 -9.20 7.90
N GLY A 121 3.18 -10.48 8.27
CA GLY A 121 3.93 -10.99 9.41
C GLY A 121 3.07 -11.30 10.64
N MET A 122 1.91 -10.67 10.81
CA MET A 122 0.98 -11.01 11.88
C MET A 122 0.53 -12.49 11.79
N THR A 123 0.26 -12.96 10.58
CA THR A 123 -0.15 -14.34 10.28
C THR A 123 0.96 -15.38 10.46
N ARG A 124 2.21 -14.92 10.59
CA ARG A 124 3.38 -15.76 10.94
C ARG A 124 3.58 -15.82 12.44
N TRP A 125 3.35 -14.69 13.11
CA TRP A 125 3.63 -14.53 14.54
C TRP A 125 2.49 -14.97 15.45
N MET A 126 1.25 -14.73 15.03
CA MET A 126 0.04 -15.12 15.76
C MET A 126 -0.61 -16.36 15.16
N THR A 127 -1.16 -17.20 16.03
CA THR A 127 -1.98 -18.33 15.61
C THR A 127 -3.40 -17.89 15.20
N PRO A 128 -4.12 -18.69 14.41
CA PRO A 128 -5.53 -18.43 14.11
C PRO A 128 -6.38 -18.21 15.36
N ALA A 129 -6.19 -18.99 16.42
CA ALA A 129 -6.92 -18.81 17.69
C ALA A 129 -6.65 -17.44 18.34
N GLN A 130 -5.41 -16.96 18.32
CA GLN A 130 -5.07 -15.64 18.85
C GLN A 130 -5.71 -14.50 18.04
N VAL A 131 -5.79 -14.67 16.72
CA VAL A 131 -6.46 -13.69 15.85
C VAL A 131 -7.97 -13.77 16.00
N GLU A 132 -8.54 -14.96 16.21
CA GLU A 132 -9.97 -15.15 16.51
C GLU A 132 -10.36 -14.34 17.75
N GLU A 133 -9.60 -14.46 18.85
CA GLU A 133 -9.83 -13.65 20.06
C GLU A 133 -9.78 -12.14 19.79
N LEU A 134 -8.85 -11.69 18.94
CA LEU A 134 -8.78 -10.28 18.53
C LEU A 134 -10.01 -9.86 17.71
N LEU A 135 -10.44 -10.70 16.76
CA LEU A 135 -11.61 -10.43 15.93
C LEU A 135 -12.90 -10.43 16.75
N ASP A 136 -13.07 -11.38 17.66
CA ASP A 136 -14.22 -11.45 18.57
C ASP A 136 -14.29 -10.20 19.46
N SER A 137 -13.14 -9.71 19.93
CA SER A 137 -13.08 -8.44 20.65
C SER A 137 -13.57 -7.25 19.81
N LEU A 138 -13.36 -7.24 18.49
CA LEU A 138 -13.90 -6.19 17.62
C LEU A 138 -15.42 -6.22 17.62
N PHE A 139 -16.03 -7.40 17.47
CA PHE A 139 -17.48 -7.59 17.47
C PHE A 139 -18.15 -7.13 18.77
N HIS A 140 -17.43 -7.15 19.89
CA HIS A 140 -17.95 -6.67 21.17
C HIS A 140 -17.81 -5.17 21.40
N GLN A 141 -16.86 -4.50 20.75
CA GLN A 141 -16.49 -3.12 21.07
C GLN A 141 -16.89 -2.11 19.99
N LEU A 142 -17.06 -2.55 18.74
CA LEU A 142 -17.39 -1.70 17.61
C LEU A 142 -18.62 -2.23 16.87
N HIS A 143 -19.25 -1.36 16.09
CA HIS A 143 -20.31 -1.76 15.18
C HIS A 143 -19.68 -2.17 13.86
N LEU A 144 -19.73 -3.47 13.55
CA LEU A 144 -19.22 -4.00 12.30
C LEU A 144 -20.36 -4.08 11.30
N HIS A 145 -20.07 -3.71 10.04
CA HIS A 145 -20.95 -4.06 8.93
C HIS A 145 -21.19 -5.57 8.96
N ARG A 146 -22.39 -6.02 8.54
CA ARG A 146 -22.80 -7.44 8.54
C ARG A 146 -21.61 -8.35 8.19
N ARG A 147 -21.35 -9.37 9.01
CA ARG A 147 -20.12 -10.20 8.95
C ARG A 147 -19.77 -10.73 7.55
N GLY A 148 -20.76 -10.98 6.68
CA GLY A 148 -20.54 -11.41 5.29
C GLY A 148 -20.07 -10.31 4.31
N ASP A 149 -20.25 -9.04 4.66
CA ASP A 149 -19.91 -7.87 3.84
C ASP A 149 -18.62 -7.17 4.31
N LEU A 150 -18.01 -7.65 5.40
CA LEU A 150 -16.80 -7.08 5.99
C LEU A 150 -15.57 -7.47 5.15
N ASP A 151 -14.80 -6.49 4.69
CA ASP A 151 -13.54 -6.71 3.97
C ASP A 151 -12.43 -7.10 4.96
N LEU A 152 -12.23 -8.41 5.14
CA LEU A 152 -11.20 -8.98 6.01
C LEU A 152 -10.00 -9.41 5.19
N ALA A 153 -8.89 -8.69 5.38
CA ALA A 153 -7.71 -8.80 4.55
C ALA A 153 -6.44 -9.16 5.34
N MET A 154 -5.59 -9.99 4.73
CA MET A 154 -4.27 -10.33 5.26
C MET A 154 -3.26 -10.59 4.14
N THR A 155 -1.99 -10.71 4.51
CA THR A 155 -0.92 -11.21 3.63
C THR A 155 -0.29 -12.46 4.24
N LEU A 156 -0.13 -13.50 3.42
CA LEU A 156 0.56 -14.74 3.74
C LEU A 156 1.88 -14.84 2.96
N ASP A 157 2.82 -15.62 3.49
CA ASP A 157 4.00 -16.03 2.76
C ASP A 157 3.65 -17.15 1.78
N GLY A 158 4.30 -17.19 0.61
CA GLY A 158 4.06 -18.19 -0.45
C GLY A 158 4.39 -19.64 -0.08
N GLU A 159 4.90 -19.91 1.13
CA GLU A 159 5.14 -21.25 1.66
C GLU A 159 4.12 -21.66 2.73
N THR A 160 3.06 -20.87 2.93
CA THR A 160 2.03 -21.18 3.92
C THR A 160 1.34 -22.50 3.57
N ARG A 161 1.19 -23.39 4.57
CA ARG A 161 0.57 -24.71 4.39
C ARG A 161 -0.95 -24.58 4.19
N ALA A 162 -1.53 -25.47 3.39
CA ALA A 162 -2.97 -25.48 3.10
C ALA A 162 -3.87 -25.51 4.35
N VAL A 163 -3.50 -26.28 5.38
CA VAL A 163 -4.24 -26.30 6.65
C VAL A 163 -4.37 -24.90 7.27
N ARG A 164 -3.29 -24.11 7.23
CA ARG A 164 -3.25 -22.76 7.78
C ARG A 164 -4.08 -21.79 6.93
N VAL A 165 -4.08 -21.95 5.61
CA VAL A 165 -4.95 -21.16 4.71
C VAL A 165 -6.42 -21.42 5.01
N ASN A 166 -6.81 -22.68 5.24
CA ASN A 166 -8.19 -23.04 5.61
C ASN A 166 -8.59 -22.50 6.98
N GLU A 167 -7.70 -22.55 7.97
CA GLU A 167 -7.92 -21.95 9.30
C GLU A 167 -8.20 -20.44 9.18
N TRP A 168 -7.44 -19.71 8.34
CA TRP A 168 -7.66 -18.28 8.11
C TRP A 168 -8.99 -18.00 7.41
N ALA A 169 -9.36 -18.78 6.40
CA ALA A 169 -10.65 -18.65 5.74
C ALA A 169 -11.83 -18.91 6.70
N ALA A 170 -11.69 -19.88 7.60
CA ALA A 170 -12.72 -20.21 8.60
C ALA A 170 -13.00 -19.05 9.58
N LEU A 171 -12.04 -18.17 9.83
CA LEU A 171 -12.24 -16.95 10.62
C LEU A 171 -13.01 -15.85 9.87
N GLY A 172 -13.25 -16.02 8.57
CA GLY A 172 -13.99 -15.11 7.72
C GLY A 172 -13.13 -14.20 6.83
N PHE A 173 -11.81 -14.40 6.80
CA PHE A 173 -10.96 -13.66 5.85
C PHE A 173 -11.35 -14.00 4.42
N ASN A 174 -11.53 -12.96 3.60
CA ASN A 174 -12.05 -13.07 2.24
C ASN A 174 -11.15 -12.38 1.20
N ARG A 175 -10.13 -11.62 1.64
CA ARG A 175 -9.07 -11.09 0.79
C ARG A 175 -7.69 -11.51 1.29
N ILE A 176 -6.86 -11.98 0.37
CA ILE A 176 -5.54 -12.50 0.70
C ILE A 176 -4.47 -12.00 -0.27
N GLY A 177 -3.36 -11.52 0.29
CA GLY A 177 -2.10 -11.33 -0.41
C GLY A 177 -1.19 -12.55 -0.23
N ILE A 178 -0.46 -12.95 -1.25
CA ILE A 178 0.53 -14.03 -1.19
C ILE A 178 1.87 -13.49 -1.67
N GLY A 179 2.85 -13.41 -0.76
CA GLY A 179 4.20 -12.95 -1.06
C GLY A 179 5.05 -14.07 -1.67
N LEU A 180 5.61 -13.86 -2.86
CA LEU A 180 6.39 -14.88 -3.57
C LEU A 180 7.91 -14.82 -3.28
N GLY A 181 8.35 -13.99 -2.33
CA GLY A 181 9.76 -13.79 -1.96
C GLY A 181 10.55 -15.09 -1.71
N ALA A 182 10.00 -15.97 -0.88
CA ALA A 182 10.66 -17.24 -0.56
C ALA A 182 10.76 -18.19 -1.77
N LEU A 183 9.68 -18.29 -2.55
CA LEU A 183 9.60 -19.13 -3.75
C LEU A 183 10.54 -18.64 -4.85
N ALA A 184 10.64 -17.32 -5.03
CA ALA A 184 11.44 -16.69 -6.07
C ALA A 184 12.96 -16.89 -5.87
N SER A 185 13.39 -17.27 -4.67
CA SER A 185 14.81 -17.36 -4.30
C SER A 185 15.45 -18.74 -4.57
N HIS A 186 14.67 -19.81 -4.79
CA HIS A 186 15.19 -21.19 -4.68
C HIS A 186 14.73 -22.17 -5.78
N ALA A 187 14.08 -21.68 -6.84
CA ALA A 187 13.33 -22.57 -7.74
C ALA A 187 13.65 -22.36 -9.21
N ASN A 188 13.80 -23.47 -9.94
CA ASN A 188 13.76 -23.47 -11.40
C ASN A 188 12.33 -23.21 -11.92
N ALA A 189 12.20 -22.89 -13.20
CA ALA A 189 10.92 -22.50 -13.83
C ALA A 189 9.79 -23.53 -13.65
N ALA A 190 10.09 -24.83 -13.74
CA ALA A 190 9.08 -25.89 -13.58
C ALA A 190 8.54 -25.91 -12.15
N HIS A 191 9.43 -25.84 -11.16
CA HIS A 191 9.04 -25.77 -9.75
C HIS A 191 8.23 -24.51 -9.44
N LEU A 192 8.62 -23.34 -9.98
CA LEU A 192 7.88 -22.09 -9.80
C LEU A 192 6.44 -22.20 -10.29
N ARG A 193 6.24 -22.74 -11.49
CA ARG A 193 4.90 -22.92 -12.08
C ARG A 193 4.00 -23.75 -11.18
N GLU A 194 4.47 -24.90 -10.72
CA GLU A 194 3.66 -25.75 -9.85
C GLU A 194 3.44 -25.13 -8.47
N ALA A 195 4.46 -24.50 -7.87
CA ALA A 195 4.36 -23.89 -6.55
C ALA A 195 3.35 -22.74 -6.54
N VAL A 196 3.43 -21.85 -7.54
CA VAL A 196 2.50 -20.72 -7.68
C VAL A 196 1.07 -21.22 -7.92
N ALA A 197 0.88 -22.20 -8.81
CA ALA A 197 -0.43 -22.80 -9.04
C ALA A 197 -1.02 -23.41 -7.77
N ARG A 198 -0.23 -24.22 -7.04
CA ARG A 198 -0.66 -24.82 -5.77
C ARG A 198 -1.10 -23.78 -4.74
N GLN A 199 -0.37 -22.68 -4.59
CA GLN A 199 -0.73 -21.63 -3.64
C GLN A 199 -2.06 -20.96 -4.00
N LEU A 200 -2.25 -20.65 -5.28
CA LEU A 200 -3.50 -20.06 -5.75
C LEU A 200 -4.69 -21.01 -5.62
N ASP A 201 -4.52 -22.26 -6.03
CA ASP A 201 -5.57 -23.28 -5.96
C ASP A 201 -5.97 -23.55 -4.50
N THR A 202 -5.00 -23.60 -3.59
CA THR A 202 -5.25 -23.73 -2.15
C THR A 202 -6.10 -22.57 -1.63
N ALA A 203 -5.75 -21.32 -1.97
CA ALA A 203 -6.52 -20.16 -1.56
C ALA A 203 -7.94 -20.15 -2.16
N ARG A 204 -8.09 -20.52 -3.44
CA ARG A 204 -9.41 -20.62 -4.09
C ARG A 204 -10.28 -21.71 -3.47
N GLN A 205 -9.71 -22.88 -3.18
CA GLN A 205 -10.40 -23.99 -2.51
C GLN A 205 -10.85 -23.63 -1.10
N ALA A 206 -10.08 -22.79 -0.40
CA ALA A 206 -10.45 -22.25 0.91
C ALA A 206 -11.56 -21.19 0.84
N GLY A 207 -11.94 -20.72 -0.35
CA GLY A 207 -13.03 -19.76 -0.55
C GLY A 207 -12.59 -18.30 -0.73
N PHE A 208 -11.29 -18.01 -0.87
CA PHE A 208 -10.83 -16.66 -1.18
C PHE A 208 -11.18 -16.27 -2.62
N ALA A 209 -11.96 -15.18 -2.77
CA ALA A 209 -12.35 -14.65 -4.07
C ALA A 209 -11.49 -13.47 -4.54
N ASN A 210 -10.69 -12.87 -3.66
CA ASN A 210 -9.83 -11.73 -3.96
C ASN A 210 -8.38 -12.07 -3.60
N ILE A 211 -7.66 -12.70 -4.53
CA ILE A 211 -6.29 -13.16 -4.32
C ILE A 211 -5.32 -12.25 -5.06
N ARG A 212 -4.34 -11.74 -4.32
CA ARG A 212 -3.29 -10.88 -4.82
C ARG A 212 -1.94 -11.57 -4.69
N MET A 213 -1.22 -11.72 -5.79
CA MET A 213 0.16 -12.22 -5.76
C MET A 213 1.15 -11.07 -5.78
N GLU A 214 2.13 -11.11 -4.86
CA GLU A 214 3.18 -10.10 -4.77
C GLU A 214 4.49 -10.67 -5.32
N VAL A 215 4.86 -10.19 -6.51
CA VAL A 215 5.94 -10.70 -7.35
C VAL A 215 7.19 -9.84 -7.17
N PRO A 216 8.21 -10.33 -6.45
CA PRO A 216 9.45 -9.59 -6.28
C PRO A 216 10.29 -9.59 -7.56
N TYR A 217 10.95 -8.47 -7.82
CA TYR A 217 11.88 -8.33 -8.93
C TYR A 217 13.11 -7.51 -8.55
N ALA A 218 14.20 -7.77 -9.28
CA ALA A 218 15.54 -7.28 -8.97
C ALA A 218 16.03 -7.72 -7.57
N MET A 219 15.72 -8.96 -7.16
CA MET A 219 16.24 -9.52 -5.91
C MET A 219 17.74 -9.85 -6.00
N PRO A 220 18.47 -9.93 -4.86
CA PRO A 220 19.83 -10.43 -4.85
C PRO A 220 19.93 -11.83 -5.47
N GLY A 221 20.76 -11.98 -6.51
CA GLY A 221 20.95 -13.25 -7.22
C GLY A 221 19.88 -13.61 -8.25
N GLN A 222 18.84 -12.79 -8.41
CA GLN A 222 17.81 -12.99 -9.45
C GLN A 222 18.27 -12.37 -10.77
N ASP A 223 18.21 -13.17 -11.84
CA ASP A 223 18.44 -12.71 -13.20
C ASP A 223 17.13 -12.43 -13.96
N ASP A 224 17.23 -11.89 -15.17
CA ASP A 224 16.07 -11.58 -15.98
C ASP A 224 15.23 -12.81 -16.35
N ALA A 225 15.88 -13.97 -16.53
CA ALA A 225 15.22 -15.21 -16.95
C ALA A 225 14.40 -15.83 -15.82
N THR A 226 14.92 -15.82 -14.61
CA THR A 226 14.24 -16.27 -13.39
C THR A 226 13.08 -15.36 -13.03
N PHE A 227 13.23 -14.03 -13.17
CA PHE A 227 12.11 -13.11 -13.03
C PHE A 227 11.02 -13.37 -14.08
N ALA A 228 11.39 -13.50 -15.36
CA ALA A 228 10.46 -13.81 -16.43
C ALA A 228 9.70 -15.12 -16.17
N ALA A 229 10.39 -16.19 -15.76
CA ALA A 229 9.77 -17.46 -15.44
C ALA A 229 8.79 -17.38 -14.26
N LEU A 230 9.12 -16.59 -13.23
CA LEU A 230 8.21 -16.33 -12.10
C LEU A 230 6.96 -15.58 -12.57
N LEU A 231 7.13 -14.53 -13.38
CA LEU A 231 6.01 -13.77 -13.91
C LEU A 231 5.11 -14.63 -14.80
N ASP A 232 5.70 -15.47 -15.65
CA ASP A 232 4.96 -16.39 -16.54
C ASP A 232 4.20 -17.45 -15.72
N ALA A 233 4.76 -17.93 -14.61
CA ALA A 233 4.06 -18.80 -13.67
C ALA A 233 2.85 -18.11 -13.02
N VAL A 234 2.99 -16.85 -12.61
CA VAL A 234 1.90 -16.04 -12.03
C VAL A 234 0.81 -15.77 -13.06
N ILE A 235 1.18 -15.34 -14.27
CA ILE A 235 0.25 -15.11 -15.38
C ILE A 235 -0.53 -16.39 -15.71
N ALA A 236 0.15 -17.54 -15.75
CA ALA A 236 -0.49 -18.81 -16.03
C ALA A 236 -1.47 -19.25 -14.92
N ALA A 237 -1.15 -18.96 -13.66
CA ALA A 237 -2.05 -19.23 -12.53
C ALA A 237 -3.26 -18.27 -12.53
N ARG A 238 -3.08 -17.07 -13.09
CA ARG A 238 -4.11 -16.06 -13.30
C ARG A 238 -4.81 -15.62 -12.00
N PRO A 239 -4.08 -15.09 -10.98
CA PRO A 239 -4.71 -14.49 -9.80
C PRO A 239 -5.52 -13.25 -10.17
N GLU A 240 -6.43 -12.81 -9.30
CA GLU A 240 -7.26 -11.63 -9.57
C GLU A 240 -6.43 -10.34 -9.61
N ARG A 241 -5.34 -10.28 -8.84
CA ARG A 241 -4.42 -9.14 -8.77
C ARG A 241 -2.95 -9.56 -8.77
N VAL A 242 -2.11 -8.75 -9.41
CA VAL A 242 -0.65 -8.88 -9.40
C VAL A 242 -0.04 -7.58 -8.91
N VAL A 243 0.87 -7.66 -7.93
CA VAL A 243 1.69 -6.52 -7.49
C VAL A 243 3.14 -6.82 -7.79
N LEU A 244 3.79 -5.97 -8.56
CA LEU A 244 5.23 -6.03 -8.73
C LEU A 244 5.90 -5.40 -7.50
N ARG A 245 6.96 -6.02 -6.98
CA ARG A 245 7.67 -5.55 -5.80
C ARG A 245 9.15 -5.33 -6.13
N TYR A 246 9.54 -4.09 -6.40
CA TYR A 246 10.96 -3.76 -6.55
C TYR A 246 11.75 -4.02 -5.27
N CYS A 247 12.89 -4.70 -5.39
CA CYS A 247 13.74 -5.08 -4.26
C CYS A 247 15.02 -4.25 -4.09
N GLY A 248 15.42 -3.47 -5.11
CA GLY A 248 16.52 -2.49 -5.02
C GLY A 248 17.85 -3.04 -4.47
N GLU A 249 18.72 -2.14 -4.04
CA GLU A 249 19.97 -2.50 -3.34
C GLU A 249 19.75 -2.78 -1.84
N PRO A 250 20.49 -3.75 -1.26
CA PRO A 250 20.55 -3.88 0.20
C PRO A 250 21.05 -2.56 0.79
N LYS A 251 20.27 -1.96 1.69
CA LYS A 251 20.66 -0.72 2.37
C LYS A 251 21.87 -0.98 3.27
N ASN A 252 23.08 -0.91 2.73
CA ASN A 252 24.26 -0.71 3.55
C ASN A 252 24.24 0.72 4.11
N ARG A 253 24.82 0.91 5.30
CA ARG A 253 24.69 2.09 6.18
C ARG A 253 25.14 3.45 5.60
N ASN A 254 25.57 3.52 4.33
CA ASN A 254 25.84 4.77 3.63
C ASN A 254 24.85 4.88 2.47
N SER A 255 23.99 5.88 2.53
CA SER A 255 22.95 6.24 1.57
C SER A 255 23.54 6.67 0.22
N GLU A 256 24.08 5.73 -0.55
CA GLU A 256 24.44 5.98 -1.94
C GLU A 256 23.17 6.07 -2.79
N LYS A 257 23.09 7.09 -3.65
CA LYS A 257 22.02 7.19 -4.65
C LYS A 257 22.12 5.99 -5.58
N GLU A 258 20.98 5.36 -5.85
CA GLU A 258 20.91 4.24 -6.80
C GLU A 258 21.47 4.67 -8.17
N SER A 259 22.32 3.83 -8.77
CA SER A 259 23.03 4.21 -10.00
C SER A 259 22.08 4.31 -11.21
N ASP A 260 22.46 5.11 -12.21
CA ASP A 260 21.71 5.22 -13.47
C ASP A 260 21.50 3.88 -14.18
N ALA A 261 22.48 2.97 -14.07
CA ALA A 261 22.39 1.63 -14.62
C ALA A 261 21.27 0.81 -13.94
N ARG A 262 21.12 0.95 -12.61
CA ARG A 262 20.06 0.30 -11.83
C ARG A 262 18.69 0.88 -12.15
N HIS A 263 18.56 2.20 -12.25
CA HIS A 263 17.31 2.84 -12.70
C HIS A 263 16.90 2.35 -14.10
N ARG A 264 17.85 2.19 -15.02
CA ARG A 264 17.58 1.60 -16.35
C ARG A 264 17.17 0.13 -16.26
N GLN A 265 17.83 -0.67 -15.42
CA GLN A 265 17.45 -2.07 -15.21
C GLN A 265 16.03 -2.18 -14.64
N HIS A 266 15.72 -1.39 -13.60
CA HIS A 266 14.39 -1.29 -13.00
C HIS A 266 13.36 -0.93 -14.07
N ALA A 267 13.56 0.17 -14.80
CA ALA A 267 12.64 0.59 -15.86
C ALA A 267 12.40 -0.50 -16.90
N ARG A 268 13.46 -1.18 -17.35
CA ARG A 268 13.36 -2.26 -18.35
C ARG A 268 12.53 -3.43 -17.84
N LEU A 269 12.80 -3.90 -16.61
CA LEU A 269 12.06 -5.01 -16.01
C LEU A 269 10.59 -4.64 -15.77
N LEU A 270 10.33 -3.42 -15.30
CA LEU A 270 8.98 -2.94 -15.02
C LEU A 270 8.16 -2.75 -16.31
N CYS A 271 8.74 -2.18 -17.37
CA CYS A 271 8.08 -2.11 -18.69
C CYS A 271 7.77 -3.50 -19.23
N ALA A 272 8.77 -4.40 -19.27
CA ALA A 272 8.58 -5.76 -19.79
C ALA A 272 7.51 -6.54 -19.01
N ALA A 273 7.45 -6.36 -17.69
CA ALA A 273 6.42 -6.98 -16.86
C ALA A 273 5.03 -6.37 -17.11
N ALA A 274 4.94 -5.05 -17.25
CA ALA A 274 3.69 -4.36 -17.55
C ALA A 274 3.12 -4.79 -18.91
N ASP A 275 3.98 -4.91 -19.93
CA ASP A 275 3.57 -5.36 -21.27
C ASP A 275 3.02 -6.79 -21.22
N ARG A 276 3.76 -7.73 -20.61
CA ARG A 276 3.31 -9.13 -20.44
C ARG A 276 2.01 -9.26 -19.66
N LEU A 277 1.85 -8.49 -18.59
CA LEU A 277 0.62 -8.46 -17.80
C LEU A 277 -0.55 -7.91 -18.65
N GLY A 278 -0.31 -6.85 -19.43
CA GLY A 278 -1.28 -6.29 -20.36
C GLY A 278 -1.74 -7.30 -21.41
N GLU A 279 -0.79 -7.99 -22.05
CA GLU A 279 -1.07 -9.07 -23.02
C GLU A 279 -1.89 -10.22 -22.41
N ALA A 280 -1.70 -10.49 -21.11
CA ALA A 280 -2.45 -11.50 -20.37
C ALA A 280 -3.85 -11.05 -19.90
N GLY A 281 -4.24 -9.79 -20.16
CA GLY A 281 -5.53 -9.22 -19.78
C GLY A 281 -5.58 -8.57 -18.40
N TYR A 282 -4.41 -8.21 -17.83
CA TYR A 282 -4.34 -7.39 -16.63
C TYR A 282 -4.29 -5.91 -16.98
N HIS A 283 -5.06 -5.10 -16.25
CA HIS A 283 -5.10 -3.65 -16.40
C HIS A 283 -4.36 -2.96 -15.26
N HIS A 284 -3.66 -1.88 -15.59
CA HIS A 284 -2.92 -1.08 -14.62
C HIS A 284 -3.87 -0.26 -13.73
N VAL A 285 -3.90 -0.60 -12.43
CA VAL A 285 -4.67 0.15 -11.43
C VAL A 285 -3.90 1.40 -11.03
N GLY A 286 -2.66 1.25 -10.57
CA GLY A 286 -1.82 2.36 -10.13
C GLY A 286 -0.55 1.89 -9.41
N GLY A 287 0.52 2.67 -9.50
CA GLY A 287 1.84 2.26 -9.00
C GLY A 287 2.26 0.92 -9.62
N GLU A 288 2.56 -0.08 -8.78
CA GLU A 288 2.96 -1.42 -9.21
C GLU A 288 1.79 -2.45 -9.22
N LEU A 289 0.53 -2.00 -9.09
CA LEU A 289 -0.65 -2.89 -8.99
C LEU A 289 -1.38 -3.03 -10.34
N PHE A 290 -1.64 -4.30 -10.69
CA PHE A 290 -2.41 -4.72 -11.86
C PHE A 290 -3.56 -5.64 -11.43
N ALA A 291 -4.68 -5.58 -12.13
CA ALA A 291 -5.87 -6.38 -11.82
C ALA A 291 -6.61 -6.82 -13.10
N LEU A 292 -7.36 -7.92 -13.03
CA LEU A 292 -8.24 -8.33 -14.13
C LEU A 292 -9.40 -7.33 -14.33
N GLU A 293 -9.94 -7.26 -15.54
CA GLU A 293 -10.96 -6.28 -15.97
C GLU A 293 -12.16 -6.13 -15.01
N ASP A 294 -12.64 -7.23 -14.43
CA ASP A 294 -13.77 -7.25 -13.50
C ASP A 294 -13.40 -6.93 -12.04
N ASP A 295 -12.19 -6.45 -11.77
CA ASP A 295 -11.79 -6.12 -10.40
C ASP A 295 -12.54 -4.88 -9.85
N PRO A 296 -13.01 -4.92 -8.60
CA PRO A 296 -13.65 -3.77 -7.95
C PRO A 296 -12.84 -2.48 -7.97
N LEU A 297 -11.50 -2.54 -7.96
CA LEU A 297 -10.63 -1.37 -8.01
C LEU A 297 -10.71 -0.66 -9.37
N LEU A 298 -10.78 -1.40 -10.48
CA LEU A 298 -10.91 -0.80 -11.81
C LEU A 298 -12.29 -0.16 -11.98
N ARG A 299 -13.35 -0.79 -11.45
CA ARG A 299 -14.69 -0.16 -11.40
C ARG A 299 -14.70 1.11 -10.56
N ALA A 300 -14.08 1.09 -9.39
CA ALA A 300 -13.92 2.27 -8.55
C ALA A 300 -13.09 3.35 -9.25
N GLN A 301 -12.06 2.98 -10.00
CA GLN A 301 -11.24 3.91 -10.78
C GLN A 301 -12.04 4.60 -11.88
N ARG A 302 -12.80 3.85 -12.67
CA ARG A 302 -13.66 4.37 -13.76
C ARG A 302 -14.76 5.30 -13.24
N SER A 303 -15.31 5.00 -12.07
CA SER A 303 -16.36 5.81 -11.44
C SER A 303 -15.83 6.98 -10.60
N GLY A 304 -14.52 7.12 -10.44
CA GLY A 304 -13.92 8.21 -9.65
C GLY A 304 -13.93 8.00 -8.13
N HIS A 305 -14.16 6.78 -7.64
CA HIS A 305 -14.30 6.43 -6.20
C HIS A 305 -13.15 5.59 -5.63
N ILE A 306 -12.16 5.23 -6.44
CA ILE A 306 -10.94 4.60 -5.95
C ILE A 306 -10.21 5.56 -5.00
N HIS A 307 -9.62 5.02 -3.94
CA HIS A 307 -8.77 5.78 -3.02
C HIS A 307 -7.51 4.98 -2.69
N ARG A 308 -6.51 5.69 -2.15
CA ARG A 308 -5.29 5.08 -1.62
C ARG A 308 -5.01 5.55 -0.21
N ASP A 309 -4.66 4.63 0.67
CA ASP A 309 -4.19 4.87 2.03
C ASP A 309 -2.94 4.01 2.34
N VAL A 310 -2.53 3.92 3.62
CA VAL A 310 -1.36 3.11 4.04
C VAL A 310 -1.51 1.62 3.77
N LEU A 311 -2.74 1.11 3.59
CA LEU A 311 -3.04 -0.27 3.23
C LEU A 311 -3.01 -0.51 1.71
N GLY A 312 -2.90 0.55 0.92
CA GLY A 312 -2.90 0.51 -0.54
C GLY A 312 -4.21 1.02 -1.13
N PHE A 313 -4.61 0.46 -2.28
CA PHE A 313 -5.81 0.90 -2.99
C PHE A 313 -7.08 0.27 -2.42
N GLY A 314 -8.15 1.05 -2.33
CA GLY A 314 -9.47 0.61 -1.89
C GLY A 314 -10.60 1.07 -2.81
N ALA A 315 -11.69 0.30 -2.82
CA ALA A 315 -12.88 0.54 -3.65
C ALA A 315 -14.07 1.14 -2.87
N HIS A 316 -14.01 1.22 -1.54
CA HIS A 316 -15.15 1.58 -0.69
C HIS A 316 -15.37 3.09 -0.46
N GLY A 317 -14.75 3.94 -1.30
CA GLY A 317 -14.66 5.38 -1.04
C GLY A 317 -13.81 5.71 0.18
N THR A 318 -13.73 6.98 0.56
CA THR A 318 -12.89 7.44 1.69
C THR A 318 -13.42 6.89 3.02
N THR A 319 -12.61 6.05 3.67
CA THR A 319 -12.82 5.59 5.05
C THR A 319 -11.92 6.37 6.01
N HIS A 320 -12.28 6.39 7.29
CA HIS A 320 -11.34 6.75 8.34
C HIS A 320 -10.57 5.51 8.77
N LEU A 321 -9.26 5.54 8.60
CA LEU A 321 -8.38 4.44 8.93
C LEU A 321 -7.89 4.58 10.37
N VAL A 322 -8.06 3.54 11.17
CA VAL A 322 -7.57 3.45 12.55
C VAL A 322 -6.53 2.35 12.62
N GLY A 323 -5.31 2.73 13.00
CA GLY A 323 -4.19 1.82 13.19
C GLY A 323 -4.03 1.41 14.65
N PHE A 324 -3.72 0.14 14.88
CA PHE A 324 -3.44 -0.47 16.18
C PHE A 324 -2.09 -1.17 16.16
N GLY A 325 -1.39 -1.14 17.28
CA GLY A 325 -0.08 -1.75 17.42
C GLY A 325 1.10 -0.82 17.11
N VAL A 326 2.30 -1.38 17.23
CA VAL A 326 3.59 -0.70 17.09
C VAL A 326 3.75 -0.11 15.69
N GLY A 327 3.99 1.20 15.63
CA GLY A 327 4.23 1.96 14.40
C GLY A 327 2.99 2.17 13.52
N ALA A 328 1.82 1.68 13.93
CA ALA A 328 0.60 1.77 13.15
C ALA A 328 0.19 3.24 12.88
N ILE A 329 -0.35 3.50 11.69
CA ILE A 329 -0.77 4.83 11.26
C ILE A 329 -2.30 4.88 11.16
N SER A 330 -2.88 5.92 11.75
CA SER A 330 -4.27 6.31 11.61
C SER A 330 -4.42 7.53 10.70
N GLN A 331 -5.49 7.55 9.91
CA GLN A 331 -5.89 8.65 9.03
C GLN A 331 -7.37 8.98 9.29
N LEU A 332 -7.62 10.07 10.01
CA LEU A 332 -8.92 10.49 10.51
C LEU A 332 -9.23 11.90 10.00
N GLY A 333 -9.93 11.99 8.87
CA GLY A 333 -10.21 13.26 8.20
C GLY A 333 -8.91 14.01 7.90
N ARG A 334 -8.72 15.14 8.59
CA ARG A 334 -7.54 15.99 8.47
C ARG A 334 -6.39 15.60 9.40
N CYS A 335 -6.54 14.58 10.25
CA CYS A 335 -5.53 14.19 11.23
C CYS A 335 -4.85 12.88 10.84
N TYR A 336 -3.53 12.89 10.77
CA TYR A 336 -2.72 11.68 10.70
C TYR A 336 -2.01 11.47 12.03
N ALA A 337 -2.05 10.25 12.55
CA ALA A 337 -1.40 9.88 13.80
C ALA A 337 -0.61 8.58 13.61
N GLN A 338 0.53 8.46 14.28
CA GLN A 338 1.35 7.25 14.28
C GLN A 338 1.64 6.82 15.71
N ASN A 339 1.53 5.51 15.94
CA ASN A 339 1.92 4.88 17.19
C ASN A 339 3.45 4.80 17.36
N PRO A 340 4.00 4.65 18.59
CA PRO A 340 5.42 4.45 18.81
C PRO A 340 5.94 3.30 17.97
N GLU A 341 7.08 3.53 17.32
CA GLU A 341 7.80 2.49 16.58
C GLU A 341 8.62 1.59 17.52
N ASP A 342 8.93 2.08 18.73
CA ASP A 342 9.54 1.29 19.80
C ASP A 342 8.46 0.47 20.53
N PRO A 343 8.55 -0.88 20.53
CA PRO A 343 7.62 -1.72 21.26
C PRO A 343 7.53 -1.39 22.74
N ALA A 344 8.65 -1.06 23.40
CA ALA A 344 8.63 -0.80 24.84
C ALA A 344 7.84 0.48 25.19
N ASP A 345 7.95 1.54 24.38
CA ASP A 345 7.13 2.74 24.55
C ASP A 345 5.64 2.46 24.30
N TRP A 346 5.31 1.72 23.24
CA TRP A 346 3.93 1.33 22.96
C TRP A 346 3.32 0.51 24.11
N GLU A 347 4.03 -0.51 24.59
CA GLU A 347 3.58 -1.37 25.69
C GLU A 347 3.33 -0.58 26.98
N ARG A 348 4.25 0.30 27.39
CA ARG A 348 4.06 1.15 28.58
C ARG A 348 2.82 2.03 28.48
N ARG A 349 2.56 2.61 27.31
CA ARG A 349 1.39 3.48 27.11
C ARG A 349 0.11 2.68 27.29
N ILE A 350 -0.02 1.53 26.63
CA ILE A 350 -1.20 0.67 26.75
C ILE A 350 -1.38 0.15 28.18
N ASP A 351 -0.31 -0.29 28.84
CA ASP A 351 -0.37 -0.82 30.20
C ASP A 351 -0.73 0.26 31.25
N SER A 352 -0.51 1.54 30.94
CA SER A 352 -0.96 2.68 31.76
C SER A 352 -2.34 3.22 31.37
N ALA A 353 -3.10 2.47 30.56
CA ALA A 353 -4.40 2.86 30.00
C ALA A 353 -4.35 4.19 29.22
N SER A 354 -3.17 4.52 28.68
CA SER A 354 -2.95 5.66 27.80
C SER A 354 -2.92 5.18 26.35
N ARG A 355 -3.40 6.01 25.43
CA ARG A 355 -3.36 5.68 24.01
C ARG A 355 -1.96 5.83 23.45
N ALA A 356 -1.72 5.09 22.38
CA ALA A 356 -0.40 5.00 21.82
C ALA A 356 -0.09 6.06 20.77
N VAL A 357 -0.67 7.28 20.79
CA VAL A 357 -0.25 8.31 19.81
C VAL A 357 1.12 8.87 20.19
N ALA A 358 2.12 8.73 19.31
CA ALA A 358 3.47 9.25 19.50
C ALA A 358 3.75 10.51 18.69
N ARG A 359 3.33 10.52 17.41
CA ARG A 359 3.59 11.61 16.47
C ARG A 359 2.52 11.69 15.39
N GLY A 360 2.46 12.79 14.66
CA GLY A 360 1.45 12.99 13.62
C GLY A 360 1.41 14.40 13.08
N LEU A 361 0.29 14.76 12.45
CA LEU A 361 0.01 16.13 12.02
C LEU A 361 -1.50 16.33 11.78
N VAL A 362 -1.92 17.60 11.83
CA VAL A 362 -3.23 18.04 11.35
C VAL A 362 -3.01 18.82 10.07
N LEU A 363 -3.58 18.31 8.98
CA LEU A 363 -3.46 18.85 7.63
C LEU A 363 -4.04 20.28 7.58
N ASN A 364 -3.22 21.24 7.15
CA ASN A 364 -3.69 22.58 6.80
C ASN A 364 -4.36 22.56 5.39
N GLU A 365 -4.75 23.71 4.86
CA GLU A 365 -5.40 23.78 3.54
C GLU A 365 -4.44 23.42 2.39
N GLU A 366 -3.18 23.84 2.47
CA GLU A 366 -2.14 23.50 1.50
C GLU A 366 -1.85 21.98 1.51
N ASP A 367 -1.79 21.37 2.69
CA ASP A 367 -1.57 19.93 2.82
C ASP A 367 -2.71 19.14 2.19
N GLN A 368 -3.96 19.58 2.39
CA GLN A 368 -5.13 18.94 1.78
C GLN A 368 -5.14 19.10 0.26
N LEU A 369 -4.78 20.27 -0.26
CA LEU A 369 -4.64 20.52 -1.69
C LEU A 369 -3.62 19.58 -2.31
N ARG A 370 -2.42 19.48 -1.72
CA ARG A 370 -1.35 18.60 -2.21
C ARG A 370 -1.69 17.12 -1.99
N ALA A 371 -2.40 16.75 -0.93
CA ALA A 371 -2.92 15.40 -0.73
C ALA A 371 -3.96 15.02 -1.80
N ARG A 372 -4.80 15.96 -2.25
CA ARG A 372 -5.73 15.74 -3.38
C ARG A 372 -4.97 15.51 -4.68
N ILE A 373 -3.94 16.30 -4.97
CA ILE A 373 -3.07 16.10 -6.14
C ILE A 373 -2.42 14.71 -6.07
N PHE A 374 -1.87 14.34 -4.91
CA PHE A 374 -1.31 13.02 -4.68
C PHE A 374 -2.33 11.90 -4.98
N GLN A 375 -3.55 12.00 -4.48
CA GLN A 375 -4.62 11.04 -4.77
C GLN A 375 -4.96 11.00 -6.27
N GLN A 376 -5.08 12.14 -6.94
CA GLN A 376 -5.40 12.19 -8.37
C GLN A 376 -4.32 11.49 -9.23
N ILE A 377 -3.04 11.77 -8.94
CA ILE A 377 -1.91 11.14 -9.61
C ILE A 377 -1.90 9.63 -9.34
N MET A 378 -1.93 9.23 -8.07
CA MET A 378 -1.76 7.82 -7.68
C MET A 378 -2.93 6.94 -8.11
N CYS A 379 -4.15 7.47 -8.10
CA CYS A 379 -5.37 6.70 -8.32
C CYS A 379 -5.94 6.83 -9.74
N HIS A 380 -5.68 7.94 -10.44
CA HIS A 380 -6.29 8.17 -11.75
C HIS A 380 -5.27 8.46 -12.86
N GLY A 381 -4.02 8.77 -12.53
CA GLY A 381 -3.01 9.11 -13.52
C GLY A 381 -3.27 10.46 -14.21
N TYR A 382 -3.96 11.38 -13.54
CA TYR A 382 -4.11 12.76 -14.03
C TYR A 382 -4.18 13.75 -12.86
N ILE A 383 -4.11 15.04 -13.17
CA ILE A 383 -4.43 16.16 -12.27
C ILE A 383 -5.52 16.99 -12.95
N ASP A 384 -6.62 17.23 -12.25
CA ASP A 384 -7.75 18.04 -12.74
C ASP A 384 -7.65 19.46 -12.16
N ALA A 385 -7.04 20.38 -12.92
CA ALA A 385 -6.79 21.73 -12.43
C ALA A 385 -8.09 22.49 -12.19
N ASP A 386 -9.08 22.41 -13.10
CA ASP A 386 -10.38 23.09 -12.95
C ASP A 386 -11.04 22.73 -11.60
N ARG A 387 -11.00 21.45 -11.23
CA ARG A 387 -11.57 20.98 -9.96
C ARG A 387 -10.80 21.49 -8.75
N LEU A 388 -9.49 21.61 -8.84
CA LEU A 388 -8.64 22.14 -7.77
C LEU A 388 -8.80 23.66 -7.62
N GLU A 389 -8.86 24.40 -8.72
CA GLU A 389 -9.13 25.85 -8.75
C GLU A 389 -10.49 26.14 -8.11
N HIS A 390 -11.50 25.36 -8.44
CA HIS A 390 -12.84 25.51 -7.86
C HIS A 390 -12.88 25.26 -6.36
N TRP A 391 -12.25 24.18 -5.88
CA TRP A 391 -12.33 23.78 -4.47
C TRP A 391 -11.42 24.58 -3.53
N TYR A 392 -10.28 25.05 -4.03
CA TYR A 392 -9.26 25.72 -3.21
C TYR A 392 -9.13 27.21 -3.54
N HIS A 393 -9.92 27.73 -4.48
CA HIS A 393 -9.92 29.13 -4.89
C HIS A 393 -8.54 29.64 -5.32
N ILE A 394 -7.82 28.81 -6.09
CA ILE A 394 -6.50 29.12 -6.65
C ILE A 394 -6.57 29.30 -8.17
N GLU A 395 -5.54 29.93 -8.74
CA GLU A 395 -5.23 29.84 -10.18
C GLU A 395 -4.09 28.82 -10.34
N PHE A 396 -4.39 27.61 -10.81
CA PHE A 396 -3.51 26.44 -10.71
C PHE A 396 -2.14 26.68 -11.32
N ARG A 397 -2.10 27.26 -12.52
CA ARG A 397 -0.84 27.52 -13.25
C ARG A 397 0.06 28.50 -12.52
N ARG A 398 -0.53 29.52 -11.90
CA ARG A 398 0.21 30.53 -11.12
C ARG A 398 0.62 29.99 -9.76
N TYR A 399 -0.27 29.25 -9.10
CA TYR A 399 -0.03 28.69 -7.77
C TYR A 399 1.09 27.63 -7.79
N PHE A 400 1.11 26.79 -8.82
CA PHE A 400 2.07 25.70 -9.00
C PHE A 400 3.15 26.00 -10.04
N ASP A 401 3.51 27.27 -10.28
CA ASP A 401 4.50 27.66 -11.30
C ASP A 401 5.87 26.96 -11.09
N GLY A 402 6.31 26.85 -9.83
CA GLY A 402 7.54 26.16 -9.46
C GLY A 402 7.48 24.66 -9.75
N GLU A 403 6.39 24.00 -9.37
CA GLU A 403 6.11 22.59 -9.69
C GLU A 403 6.03 22.36 -11.20
N LEU A 404 5.35 23.22 -11.94
CA LEU A 404 5.20 23.14 -13.40
C LEU A 404 6.54 23.30 -14.11
N THR A 405 7.40 24.18 -13.62
CA THR A 405 8.79 24.30 -14.10
C THR A 405 9.56 23.01 -13.89
N ARG A 406 9.42 22.35 -12.73
CA ARG A 406 10.04 21.04 -12.46
C ARG A 406 9.47 19.91 -13.34
N LEU A 407 8.19 19.99 -13.70
CA LEU A 407 7.52 19.02 -14.56
C LEU A 407 7.81 19.23 -16.05
N ALA A 408 8.32 20.40 -16.45
CA ALA A 408 8.56 20.75 -17.86
C ALA A 408 9.34 19.68 -18.66
N PRO A 409 10.41 19.04 -18.14
CA PRO A 409 11.09 17.96 -18.84
C PRO A 409 10.21 16.76 -19.17
N LEU A 410 9.24 16.46 -18.30
CA LEU A 410 8.29 15.35 -18.49
C LEU A 410 7.20 15.69 -19.51
N PHE A 411 6.88 16.96 -19.73
CA PHE A 411 6.04 17.39 -20.84
C PHE A 411 6.78 17.28 -22.18
N VAL A 412 8.06 17.66 -22.20
CA VAL A 412 8.90 17.63 -23.41
C VAL A 412 9.11 16.19 -23.92
N ASP A 413 9.29 15.22 -23.02
CA ASP A 413 9.50 13.81 -23.39
C ASP A 413 8.19 13.00 -23.58
N GLY A 414 7.04 13.64 -23.42
CA GLY A 414 5.71 13.05 -23.60
C GLY A 414 5.21 12.22 -22.41
N SER A 415 5.90 12.21 -21.27
CA SER A 415 5.44 11.56 -20.03
C SER A 415 4.24 12.23 -19.38
N LEU A 416 4.10 13.53 -19.61
CA LEU A 416 2.93 14.30 -19.26
C LEU A 416 2.39 15.02 -20.50
N ALA A 417 1.09 15.19 -20.55
CA ALA A 417 0.43 16.00 -21.58
C ALA A 417 -0.68 16.85 -20.96
N TRP A 418 -0.93 18.01 -21.56
CA TRP A 418 -2.13 18.78 -21.28
C TRP A 418 -3.29 18.24 -22.11
N ALA A 419 -4.41 17.93 -21.47
CA ALA A 419 -5.68 17.63 -22.11
C ALA A 419 -6.74 18.62 -21.59
N GLY A 420 -6.90 19.74 -22.28
CA GLY A 420 -7.61 20.90 -21.73
C GLY A 420 -6.87 21.45 -20.52
N ASN A 421 -7.58 21.65 -19.40
CA ASN A 421 -6.98 22.05 -18.12
C ASN A 421 -6.62 20.86 -17.22
N ARG A 422 -6.39 19.67 -17.80
CA ARG A 422 -5.90 18.50 -17.08
C ARG A 422 -4.47 18.17 -17.47
N ILE A 423 -3.65 17.77 -16.49
CA ILE A 423 -2.37 17.12 -16.74
C ILE A 423 -2.62 15.62 -16.74
N VAL A 424 -2.30 14.92 -17.82
CA VAL A 424 -2.50 13.47 -17.95
C VAL A 424 -1.14 12.78 -18.02
N LEU A 425 -0.98 11.70 -17.27
CA LEU A 425 0.21 10.85 -17.31
C LEU A 425 0.07 9.83 -18.44
N ASP A 426 1.12 9.72 -19.26
CA ASP A 426 1.28 8.62 -20.21
C ASP A 426 1.23 7.26 -19.47
N PRO A 427 0.69 6.19 -20.09
CA PRO A 427 0.62 4.86 -19.47
C PRO A 427 1.92 4.37 -18.84
N ILE A 428 3.08 4.62 -19.47
CA ILE A 428 4.39 4.24 -18.92
C ILE A 428 4.76 5.14 -17.73
N ALA A 429 4.47 6.43 -17.81
CA ALA A 429 4.71 7.37 -16.70
C ALA A 429 3.90 7.01 -15.44
N ARG A 430 2.70 6.43 -15.61
CA ARG A 430 1.86 5.96 -14.50
C ARG A 430 2.53 4.87 -13.65
N LEU A 431 3.45 4.08 -14.22
CA LEU A 431 4.23 3.06 -13.47
C LEU A 431 5.11 3.69 -12.38
N ALA A 432 5.51 4.95 -12.55
CA ALA A 432 6.30 5.72 -11.58
C ALA A 432 5.52 6.93 -10.99
N SER A 433 4.20 6.79 -10.83
CA SER A 433 3.31 7.84 -10.29
C SER A 433 3.81 8.47 -8.98
N SER A 434 4.41 7.68 -8.09
CA SER A 434 4.93 8.17 -6.80
C SER A 434 6.09 9.16 -6.98
N ALA A 435 6.94 8.95 -7.97
CA ALA A 435 8.05 9.85 -8.30
C ALA A 435 7.52 11.18 -8.86
N ILE A 436 6.52 11.12 -9.74
CA ILE A 436 5.87 12.32 -10.29
C ILE A 436 5.15 13.09 -9.18
N ALA A 437 4.41 12.39 -8.31
CA ALA A 437 3.71 13.01 -7.19
C ALA A 437 4.68 13.69 -6.20
N SER A 438 5.90 13.19 -6.06
CA SER A 438 6.93 13.82 -5.21
C SER A 438 7.39 15.20 -5.70
N LEU A 439 7.18 15.54 -6.97
CA LEU A 439 7.51 16.88 -7.48
C LEU A 439 6.57 17.98 -6.96
N PHE A 440 5.41 17.58 -6.42
CA PHE A 440 4.46 18.44 -5.72
C PHE A 440 4.68 18.49 -4.21
N ASP A 441 5.70 17.83 -3.68
CA ASP A 441 6.03 17.87 -2.26
C ASP A 441 7.13 18.92 -2.02
N PRO A 442 6.85 20.00 -1.27
CA PRO A 442 7.80 21.08 -1.01
C PRO A 442 8.99 20.63 -0.15
N HIS A 443 8.85 19.56 0.64
CA HIS A 443 9.89 19.06 1.56
C HIS A 443 10.90 18.13 0.89
N THR A 444 10.60 17.59 -0.30
CA THR A 444 11.59 16.82 -1.09
C THR A 444 12.63 17.68 -1.79
N LEU A 445 12.56 19.00 -1.61
CA LEU A 445 13.37 19.98 -2.33
C LEU A 445 14.54 20.54 -1.51
N SER A 446 14.76 20.03 -0.29
CA SER A 446 15.90 20.40 0.59
C SER A 446 17.07 19.42 0.48
#